data_AF-A0A2T5RFM2-F1
#
_entry.id   AF-A0A2T5RFM2-F1
#
_cell.length_a   1.000
_cell.length_b   1.000
_cell.length_c   1.000
_cell.angle_alpha   90.00
_cell.angle_beta   90.00
_cell.angle_gamma   90.00
#
_symmetry.space_group_name_H-M   'P 1'
#
loop_
_entity.id
_entity.type
_entity.pdbx_description
1 polymer ?
#
loop_
_entity_poly.entity_id
_entity_poly.type
_entity_poly.pdbx_seq_one_letter_code
_entity_poly.pdbx_strand_id
1 'polypeptide(L)'
;MSKSLATVVNIIRLMKDSDVKLSKKALFLVPVAYLIFPFDLVGDFFPVLGQLDDIAVFVLMWPILKNLLAKYQSGDPDIEKEKKDPDAIDIDDYTVE
;
A
#
# COMPACT_ATOMS: atom_id res chain seq x y z
N MET A 1 -4.85 -39.91 -11.01
CA MET A 1 -5.05 -39.50 -9.61
C MET A 1 -4.07 -40.16 -8.63
N SER A 2 -3.64 -41.41 -8.83
CA SER A 2 -2.74 -42.14 -7.91
C SER A 2 -1.33 -41.55 -7.75
N LYS A 3 -0.78 -40.90 -8.79
CA LYS A 3 0.58 -40.33 -8.76
C LYS A 3 0.73 -39.19 -7.75
N SER A 4 -0.28 -38.32 -7.62
CA SER A 4 -0.23 -37.19 -6.68
C SER A 4 -0.23 -37.64 -5.22
N LEU A 5 -0.98 -38.72 -4.91
CA LEU A 5 -0.98 -39.34 -3.58
C LEU A 5 0.39 -39.94 -3.23
N ALA A 6 1.01 -40.63 -4.18
CA ALA A 6 2.35 -41.18 -4.00
C ALA A 6 3.40 -40.07 -3.74
N THR A 7 3.29 -38.93 -4.41
CA THR A 7 4.16 -37.77 -4.18
C THR A 7 4.02 -37.22 -2.77
N VAL A 8 2.80 -37.03 -2.28
CA VAL A 8 2.56 -36.54 -0.91
C VAL A 8 3.12 -37.51 0.13
N VAL A 9 2.94 -38.82 -0.06
CA VAL A 9 3.49 -39.85 0.84
C VAL A 9 5.03 -39.82 0.84
N ASN A 10 5.66 -39.60 -0.32
CA ASN A 10 7.11 -39.49 -0.43
C ASN A 10 7.64 -38.21 0.25
N ILE A 11 6.92 -37.10 0.15
CA ILE A 11 7.26 -35.85 0.86
C ILE A 11 7.18 -36.06 2.38
N ILE A 12 6.13 -36.71 2.88
CA ILE A 12 6.01 -37.02 4.31
C ILE A 12 7.14 -37.95 4.78
N ARG A 13 7.52 -38.94 3.96
CA ARG A 13 8.68 -39.79 4.23
C ARG A 13 9.98 -38.99 4.30
N LEU A 14 10.23 -38.12 3.32
CA LEU A 14 11.41 -37.25 3.29
C LEU A 14 11.50 -36.36 4.53
N MET A 15 10.36 -35.82 4.98
CA MET A 15 10.29 -34.98 6.19
C MET A 15 10.59 -35.77 7.47
N LYS A 16 10.18 -37.04 7.53
CA LYS A 16 10.32 -37.92 8.69
C LYS A 16 11.67 -38.67 8.74
N ASP A 17 12.39 -38.71 7.63
CA ASP A 17 13.69 -39.37 7.50
C ASP A 17 14.79 -38.65 8.29
N SER A 18 15.43 -39.32 9.23
CA SER A 18 16.50 -38.77 10.08
C SER A 18 17.82 -38.53 9.34
N ASP A 19 18.06 -39.22 8.23
CA ASP A 19 19.31 -39.11 7.45
C ASP A 19 19.33 -37.87 6.54
N VAL A 20 18.16 -37.26 6.34
CA VAL A 20 18.04 -36.04 5.54
C VAL A 20 18.44 -34.83 6.38
N LYS A 21 19.51 -34.15 5.96
CA LYS A 21 19.96 -32.88 6.55
C LYS A 21 18.80 -31.88 6.67
N LEU A 22 18.70 -31.23 7.83
CA LEU A 22 17.68 -30.21 8.14
C LEU A 22 17.59 -29.10 7.08
N SER A 23 18.71 -28.68 6.49
CA SER A 23 18.73 -27.68 5.41
C SER A 23 17.91 -28.08 4.18
N LYS A 24 17.93 -29.37 3.81
CA LYS A 24 17.15 -29.89 2.68
C LYS A 24 15.65 -29.94 3.00
N LYS A 25 15.29 -30.24 4.25
CA LYS A 25 13.90 -30.19 4.73
C LYS A 25 13.38 -28.76 4.79
N ALA A 26 14.21 -27.82 5.23
CA ALA A 26 13.89 -26.40 5.30
C ALA A 26 13.58 -25.82 3.92
N LEU A 27 14.29 -26.25 2.86
CA LEU A 27 14.02 -25.82 1.49
C LEU A 27 12.58 -26.11 1.03
N PHE A 28 11.96 -27.17 1.57
CA PHE A 28 10.57 -27.50 1.30
C PHE A 28 9.59 -26.85 2.29
N LEU A 29 9.94 -26.81 3.58
CA LEU A 29 9.09 -26.23 4.62
C LEU A 29 8.93 -24.72 4.52
N VAL A 30 10.00 -23.98 4.17
CA VAL A 30 9.99 -22.52 4.16
C VAL A 30 8.97 -21.95 3.16
N PRO A 31 8.90 -22.42 1.89
CA PRO A 31 7.86 -21.96 0.96
C PRO A 31 6.45 -22.37 1.39
N VAL A 32 6.27 -23.55 1.96
CA VAL A 32 4.95 -24.03 2.43
C VAL A 32 4.48 -23.21 3.64
N ALA A 33 5.38 -22.94 4.58
CA ALA A 33 5.10 -22.07 5.72
C ALA A 33 4.78 -20.64 5.26
N TYR A 34 5.51 -20.12 4.27
CA TYR A 34 5.23 -18.82 3.66
C TYR A 34 3.85 -18.77 2.98
N LEU A 35 3.41 -19.84 2.32
CA LEU A 35 2.08 -19.91 1.71
C LEU A 35 0.95 -19.98 2.75
N ILE A 36 1.18 -20.67 3.88
CA ILE A 36 0.20 -20.81 4.96
C ILE A 36 0.13 -19.54 5.82
N PHE A 37 1.27 -18.88 6.00
CA PHE A 37 1.40 -17.65 6.79
C PHE A 37 2.00 -16.52 5.94
N PRO A 38 1.24 -15.95 4.97
CA PRO A 38 1.75 -14.94 4.05
C PRO A 38 1.91 -13.53 4.65
N PHE A 39 1.95 -13.38 5.98
CA PHE A 39 2.00 -12.07 6.64
C PHE A 39 3.12 -11.94 7.68
N ASP A 40 3.65 -10.71 7.75
CA ASP A 40 4.76 -10.13 8.53
C ASP A 40 6.23 -10.30 8.11
N LEU A 41 6.57 -10.98 7.01
CA LEU A 41 7.97 -11.01 6.55
C LEU A 41 8.42 -9.80 5.70
N VAL A 42 7.50 -9.07 5.08
CA VAL A 42 7.82 -7.84 4.30
C VAL A 42 7.46 -6.57 5.08
N GLY A 43 6.53 -6.64 6.04
CA GLY A 43 6.12 -5.52 6.90
C GLY A 43 6.93 -5.37 8.20
N ASP A 44 7.25 -6.49 8.88
CA ASP A 44 7.82 -6.45 10.24
C ASP A 44 9.32 -6.83 10.34
N PHE A 45 9.93 -7.40 9.30
CA PHE A 45 11.36 -7.80 9.35
C PHE A 45 12.34 -6.66 9.04
N PHE A 46 11.87 -5.59 8.39
CA PHE A 46 12.62 -4.37 8.17
C PHE A 46 11.83 -3.19 8.74
N PRO A 47 11.80 -3.02 10.07
CA PRO A 47 11.13 -1.88 10.70
C PRO A 47 11.62 -0.54 10.13
N VAL A 48 12.86 -0.49 9.63
CA VAL A 48 13.42 0.67 8.95
C VAL A 48 12.91 0.83 7.52
N LEU A 49 12.76 -0.25 6.71
CA LEU A 49 12.31 -0.10 5.31
C LEU A 49 10.84 0.33 5.21
N GLY A 50 9.98 -0.17 6.11
CA GLY A 50 8.59 0.29 6.18
C GLY A 50 8.50 1.78 6.53
N GLN A 51 9.31 2.26 7.47
CA GLN A 51 9.36 3.68 7.86
C GLN A 51 10.04 4.57 6.82
N LEU A 52 11.01 4.03 6.06
CA LEU A 52 11.69 4.78 5.00
C LEU A 52 10.73 5.15 3.87
N ASP A 53 9.73 4.32 3.56
CA ASP A 53 8.71 4.64 2.56
C ASP A 53 7.85 5.84 3.01
N ASP A 54 7.37 5.84 4.25
CA ASP A 54 6.61 6.96 4.83
C ASP A 54 7.43 8.27 4.84
N ILE A 55 8.71 8.20 5.23
CA ILE A 55 9.63 9.34 5.21
C ILE A 55 9.89 9.82 3.77
N ALA A 56 10.08 8.90 2.83
CA ALA A 56 10.30 9.23 1.43
C ALA A 56 9.08 9.94 0.84
N VAL A 57 7.88 9.43 1.07
CA VAL A 57 6.62 10.08 0.67
C VAL A 57 6.53 11.49 1.27
N PHE A 58 6.83 11.64 2.57
CA PHE A 58 6.77 12.95 3.23
C PHE A 58 7.77 13.94 2.64
N VAL A 59 9.03 13.54 2.44
CA VAL A 59 10.09 14.40 1.88
C VAL A 59 9.78 14.81 0.45
N LEU A 60 9.26 13.89 -0.38
CA LEU A 60 8.89 14.17 -1.77
C LEU A 60 7.66 15.09 -1.86
N MET A 61 6.70 14.95 -0.95
CA MET A 61 5.45 15.72 -0.95
C MET A 61 5.61 17.12 -0.32
N TRP A 62 6.60 17.31 0.55
CA TRP A 62 6.91 18.58 1.21
C TRP A 62 7.08 19.80 0.29
N PRO A 63 7.87 19.76 -0.80
CA PRO A 63 7.99 20.90 -1.72
C PRO A 63 6.67 21.22 -2.42
N ILE A 64 5.87 20.21 -2.75
CA ILE A 64 4.55 20.38 -3.38
C ILE A 64 3.61 21.11 -2.39
N LEU A 65 3.58 20.66 -1.14
CA LEU A 65 2.80 21.28 -0.08
C LEU A 65 3.23 22.72 0.20
N LYS A 66 4.54 23.00 0.23
CA LYS A 66 5.07 24.36 0.38
C LYS A 66 4.64 25.28 -0.75
N ASN A 67 4.71 24.80 -1.99
CA ASN A 67 4.29 25.58 -3.15
C ASN A 67 2.78 25.86 -3.12
N LEU A 68 1.97 24.86 -2.76
CA LEU A 68 0.52 25.03 -2.55
C LEU A 68 0.21 26.06 -1.47
N LEU A 69 0.90 25.97 -0.32
CA LEU A 69 0.71 26.89 0.80
C LEU A 69 1.14 28.32 0.44
N ALA A 70 2.26 28.47 -0.26
CA ALA A 70 2.73 29.78 -0.73
C ALA A 70 1.71 30.41 -1.69
N LYS A 71 1.18 29.64 -2.65
CA LYS A 71 0.12 30.11 -3.56
C LYS A 71 -1.15 30.50 -2.82
N TYR A 72 -1.57 29.70 -1.84
CA TYR A 72 -2.72 30.00 -0.99
C TYR A 72 -2.55 31.32 -0.21
N GLN A 73 -1.38 31.52 0.41
CA GLN A 73 -1.07 32.73 1.18
C GLN A 73 -0.92 33.97 0.29
N SER A 74 -0.39 33.80 -0.92
CA SER A 74 -0.20 34.89 -1.90
C SER A 74 -1.50 35.34 -2.56
N GLY A 75 -2.61 34.62 -2.34
CA GLY A 75 -3.89 34.92 -2.98
C GLY A 75 -3.90 34.63 -4.48
N ASP A 76 -3.04 33.72 -4.95
CA ASP A 76 -2.92 33.33 -6.36
C ASP A 76 -4.27 32.78 -6.89
N PRO A 77 -4.88 33.40 -7.93
CA PRO A 77 -6.23 33.07 -8.41
C PRO A 77 -6.37 31.67 -9.03
N ASP A 78 -5.26 31.00 -9.36
CA ASP A 78 -5.25 29.64 -9.91
C ASP A 78 -5.61 28.57 -8.87
N ILE A 79 -5.58 28.88 -7.57
CA ILE A 79 -6.25 28.06 -6.57
C ILE A 79 -7.73 28.44 -6.66
N GLU A 80 -8.50 27.75 -7.50
CA GLU A 80 -9.94 27.94 -7.64
C GLU A 80 -10.59 27.96 -6.25
N LYS A 81 -10.79 29.16 -5.72
CA LYS A 81 -11.77 29.39 -4.68
C LYS A 81 -13.06 29.32 -5.47
N GLU A 82 -13.67 28.15 -5.50
CA GLU A 82 -15.07 28.01 -5.87
C GLU A 82 -15.86 28.87 -4.87
N LYS A 83 -15.95 30.18 -5.14
CA LYS A 83 -16.96 31.03 -4.56
C LYS A 83 -18.25 30.54 -5.16
N LYS A 84 -18.82 29.49 -4.57
CA LYS A 84 -20.25 29.31 -4.60
C LYS A 84 -20.83 30.50 -3.83
N ASP A 85 -21.07 31.59 -4.56
CA ASP A 85 -22.13 32.50 -4.22
C ASP A 85 -23.42 31.68 -4.33
N PRO A 86 -24.04 31.27 -3.21
CA PRO A 86 -25.34 30.62 -3.26
C PRO A 86 -26.35 31.75 -3.48
N ASP A 87 -26.88 31.83 -4.69
CA ASP A 87 -28.19 32.42 -4.95
C ASP A 87 -28.34 33.92 -4.64
N ALA A 88 -27.37 34.75 -5.00
CA ALA A 88 -27.68 36.16 -5.27
C ALA A 88 -28.47 36.23 -6.59
N ILE A 89 -29.79 36.03 -6.50
CA ILE A 89 -30.72 36.38 -7.58
C ILE A 89 -30.82 37.92 -7.57
N ASP A 90 -30.05 38.58 -8.43
CA ASP A 90 -30.33 39.96 -8.80
C ASP A 90 -31.64 39.95 -9.60
N ILE A 91 -32.74 40.30 -8.93
CA ILE A 91 -34.01 40.61 -9.58
C ILE A 91 -33.87 42.03 -10.12
N ASP A 92 -33.22 42.15 -11.27
CA ASP A 92 -33.22 43.40 -12.03
C ASP A 92 -34.62 43.65 -12.61
N ASP A 93 -35.21 44.76 -12.16
CA ASP A 93 -36.34 45.52 -12.69
C ASP A 93 -37.27 44.83 -13.70
N TYR A 94 -38.45 44.42 -13.21
CA TYR A 94 -39.61 44.26 -14.08
C TYR A 94 -40.24 45.63 -14.34
N THR A 95 -40.07 46.16 -15.55
CA THR A 95 -40.92 47.24 -16.06
C THR A 95 -42.35 46.72 -16.25
N VAL A 96 -43.30 47.32 -15.54
CA VAL A 96 -44.72 47.05 -15.71
C VAL A 96 -45.22 47.91 -16.86
N GLU A 97 -45.55 47.29 -17.99
CA GLU A 97 -46.32 47.91 -19.07
C GLU A 97 -47.81 48.00 -18.70
#